data_AF-A0A401KZN9-F1
#
_entry.id   AF-A0A401KZN9-F1
#
_cell.length_a   1.000
_cell.length_b   1.000
_cell.length_c   1.000
_cell.angle_alpha   90.00
_cell.angle_beta   90.00
_cell.angle_gamma   90.00
#
_symmetry.space_group_name_H-M   'P 1'
#
loop_
_entity.id
_entity.type
_entity.pdbx_description
1 polymer ?
#
loop_
_entity_poly.entity_id
_entity_poly.type
_entity_poly.pdbx_seq_one_letter_code
_entity_poly.pdbx_strand_id
1 'polypeptide(L)'
;MSLFRRVIIRETSLEASEYIADYIISRIKSFKPSEDRPFVLGLPTGSSPEIIYKTLVRRHRDGDISFRNVVTFNMDEYVGLPRDHPESYHSFMYKHFFSHVDIPPQNINILDGNAPDLAAECSSFEARIARYGGIELFLGGVGPDGHIAFNEPGSSLSSRTRVKTLAYDTILANSRFFGNDLDLVPRRSLTVGIQTIMDAREVVIVATGAHKALAVEKGLEGGINHMWTLSALQLHPYALIVCDRDATLELKVKTVRYFESIEQSGTDARTQGPPLVYRPRTYVPAPVGVVKLQPPHIPQKAPKDLRINTELNTSVEDEELTPDSMSSRMVDSAIGGLDSTLKGDLFFDHMGSRVASH
;
A
#
# COMPACT_ATOMS: atom_id res chain seq x y z
N MET A 1 27.68 2.80 -1.25
CA MET A 1 26.46 3.58 -1.00
C MET A 1 25.63 2.79 -0.01
N SER A 2 25.55 3.24 1.23
CA SER A 2 25.01 2.44 2.34
C SER A 2 23.48 2.42 2.26
N LEU A 3 22.94 1.31 1.73
CA LEU A 3 21.51 0.98 1.65
C LEU A 3 21.01 0.48 3.02
N PHE A 4 21.04 1.31 4.06
CA PHE A 4 20.41 0.91 5.33
C PHE A 4 18.90 1.12 5.23
N ARG A 5 18.19 0.06 4.85
CA ARG A 5 16.77 -0.07 5.20
C ARG A 5 16.66 -0.12 6.71
N ARG A 6 15.77 0.69 7.26
CA ARG A 6 15.50 0.72 8.70
C ARG A 6 14.22 -0.02 9.00
N VAL A 7 14.30 -0.99 9.90
CA VAL A 7 13.12 -1.66 10.45
C VAL A 7 13.14 -1.46 11.95
N ILE A 8 12.05 -0.93 12.49
CA ILE A 8 11.87 -0.69 13.92
C ILE A 8 10.76 -1.59 14.39
N ILE A 9 11.09 -2.44 15.36
CA ILE A 9 10.17 -3.44 15.91
C ILE A 9 9.83 -2.99 17.32
N ARG A 10 8.53 -2.96 17.62
CA ARG A 10 8.00 -2.68 18.96
C ARG A 10 7.14 -3.83 19.43
N GLU A 11 6.90 -3.92 20.73
CA GLU A 11 6.15 -5.05 21.27
C GLU A 11 4.66 -4.93 20.89
N THR A 12 4.13 -3.70 20.87
CA THR A 12 2.71 -3.47 20.60
C THR A 12 2.47 -2.50 19.46
N SER A 13 1.27 -2.57 18.87
CA SER A 13 0.81 -1.61 17.86
C SER A 13 0.74 -0.17 18.39
N LEU A 14 0.49 0.00 19.69
CA LEU A 14 0.53 1.30 20.36
C LEU A 14 1.94 1.88 20.35
N GLU A 15 2.94 1.11 20.82
CA GLU A 15 4.33 1.54 20.84
C GLU A 15 4.87 1.83 19.43
N ALA A 16 4.54 1.00 18.44
CA ALA A 16 4.88 1.24 17.04
C ALA A 16 4.29 2.57 16.54
N SER A 17 3.03 2.84 16.88
CA SER A 17 2.35 4.07 16.48
C SER A 17 2.88 5.31 17.19
N GLU A 18 3.18 5.21 18.49
CA GLU A 18 3.81 6.29 19.26
C GLU A 18 5.21 6.60 18.75
N TYR A 19 6.00 5.57 18.40
CA TYR A 19 7.31 5.75 17.77
C TYR A 19 7.20 6.55 16.48
N ILE A 20 6.25 6.23 15.60
CA ILE A 20 6.05 6.96 14.34
C ILE A 20 5.60 8.41 14.59
N ALA A 21 4.68 8.62 15.55
CA ALA A 21 4.24 9.98 15.89
C ALA A 21 5.42 10.83 16.39
N ASP A 22 6.25 10.27 17.27
CA ASP A 22 7.48 10.91 17.76
C ASP A 22 8.48 11.17 16.64
N TYR A 23 8.58 10.25 15.69
CA TYR A 23 9.42 10.40 14.51
C TYR A 23 8.95 11.58 13.64
N ILE A 24 7.65 11.64 13.32
CA ILE A 24 7.05 12.74 12.55
C ILE A 24 7.27 14.08 13.25
N ILE A 25 7.00 14.16 14.57
CA ILE A 25 7.21 15.37 15.37
C ILE A 25 8.67 15.80 15.32
N SER A 26 9.60 14.86 15.51
CA SER A 26 11.04 15.12 15.43
C SER A 26 11.43 15.67 14.06
N ARG A 27 10.95 15.05 12.97
CA ARG A 27 11.23 15.48 11.60
C ARG A 27 10.70 16.89 11.31
N ILE A 28 9.46 17.20 11.71
CA ILE A 28 8.88 18.54 11.57
C ILE A 28 9.71 19.56 12.39
N LYS A 29 10.04 19.27 13.65
CA LYS A 29 10.84 20.15 14.51
C LYS A 29 12.24 20.40 13.96
N SER A 30 12.92 19.35 13.50
CA SER A 30 14.26 19.48 12.90
C SER A 30 14.23 20.25 11.58
N PHE A 31 13.17 20.10 10.78
CA PHE A 31 13.02 20.82 9.52
C PHE A 31 12.75 22.32 9.74
N LYS A 32 12.10 22.70 10.86
CA LYS A 32 11.74 24.08 11.23
C LYS A 32 10.93 24.77 10.12
N PRO A 33 9.72 24.29 9.80
CA PRO A 33 8.95 24.81 8.69
C PRO A 33 8.51 26.26 8.91
N SER A 34 8.56 27.05 7.84
CA SER A 34 8.05 28.41 7.74
C SER A 34 7.00 28.51 6.62
N GLU A 35 6.36 29.66 6.48
CA GLU A 35 5.39 29.90 5.41
C GLU A 35 6.00 29.71 4.01
N ASP A 36 7.20 30.23 3.78
CA ASP A 36 7.93 30.08 2.51
C ASP A 36 8.56 28.69 2.31
N ARG A 37 8.64 27.90 3.37
CA ARG A 37 9.27 26.57 3.36
C ARG A 37 8.46 25.61 4.25
N PRO A 38 7.27 25.20 3.81
CA PRO A 38 6.43 24.30 4.58
C PRO A 38 7.03 22.89 4.64
N PHE A 39 6.66 22.12 5.67
CA PHE A 39 6.94 20.69 5.73
C PHE A 39 5.86 19.94 4.95
N VAL A 40 6.23 19.23 3.89
CA VAL A 40 5.26 18.51 3.04
C VAL A 40 5.13 17.06 3.50
N LEU A 41 3.95 16.68 3.97
CA LEU A 41 3.66 15.39 4.61
C LEU A 41 2.65 14.57 3.78
N GLY A 42 3.05 13.39 3.33
CA GLY A 42 2.15 12.39 2.74
C GLY A 42 1.43 11.60 3.83
N LEU A 43 0.12 11.38 3.70
CA LEU A 43 -0.72 10.77 4.74
C LEU A 43 -1.60 9.62 4.22
N PRO A 44 -1.69 8.50 4.96
CA PRO A 44 -2.59 7.38 4.64
C PRO A 44 -3.93 7.50 5.36
N THR A 45 -4.88 6.66 4.98
CA THR A 45 -6.12 6.38 5.74
C THR A 45 -6.11 4.94 6.27
N GLY A 46 -7.25 4.48 6.82
CA GLY A 46 -7.41 3.13 7.36
C GLY A 46 -7.08 3.02 8.84
N SER A 47 -7.19 1.81 9.38
CA SER A 47 -7.09 1.59 10.83
C SER A 47 -5.67 1.73 11.39
N SER A 48 -4.64 1.35 10.63
CA SER A 48 -3.25 1.42 11.06
C SER A 48 -2.78 2.82 11.50
N PRO A 49 -3.06 3.92 10.76
CA PRO A 49 -2.64 5.26 11.18
C PRO A 49 -3.52 5.91 12.26
N GLU A 50 -4.67 5.33 12.66
CA GLU A 50 -5.56 5.99 13.63
C GLU A 50 -4.90 6.30 14.98
N ILE A 51 -4.09 5.37 15.50
CA ILE A 51 -3.37 5.57 16.77
C ILE A 51 -2.33 6.68 16.59
N ILE A 52 -1.65 6.73 15.44
CA ILE A 52 -0.68 7.78 15.10
C ILE A 52 -1.37 9.14 15.11
N TYR A 53 -2.53 9.27 14.45
CA TYR A 53 -3.30 10.53 14.44
C TYR A 53 -3.76 10.94 15.84
N LYS A 54 -4.28 10.01 16.64
CA LYS A 54 -4.66 10.29 18.04
C LYS A 54 -3.47 10.81 18.86
N THR A 55 -2.30 10.21 18.69
CA THR A 55 -1.07 10.66 19.35
C THR A 55 -0.64 12.04 18.86
N LEU A 56 -0.64 12.30 17.54
CA LEU A 56 -0.30 13.63 17.00
C LEU A 56 -1.26 14.72 17.48
N VAL A 57 -2.55 14.43 17.56
CA VAL A 57 -3.57 15.35 18.10
C VAL A 57 -3.31 15.64 19.58
N ARG A 58 -3.04 14.61 20.40
CA ARG A 58 -2.68 14.78 21.81
C ARG A 58 -1.47 15.70 21.95
N ARG A 59 -0.39 15.38 21.24
CA ARG A 59 0.86 16.15 21.24
C ARG A 59 0.68 17.60 20.79
N HIS A 60 -0.20 17.84 19.82
CA HIS A 60 -0.55 19.20 19.42
C HIS A 60 -1.26 19.97 20.55
N ARG A 61 -2.25 19.35 21.21
CA ARG A 61 -2.97 19.96 22.34
C ARG A 61 -2.06 20.25 23.53
N ASP A 62 -1.05 19.42 23.74
CA ASP A 62 -0.03 19.61 24.77
C ASP A 62 0.98 20.73 24.42
N GLY A 63 0.90 21.31 23.22
CA GLY A 63 1.80 22.37 22.75
C GLY A 63 3.13 21.86 22.20
N ASP A 64 3.31 20.54 22.05
CA ASP A 64 4.56 19.96 21.58
C ASP A 64 4.80 20.20 20.10
N ILE A 65 3.77 20.35 19.27
CA ILE A 65 3.89 20.46 17.82
C ILE A 65 2.80 21.37 17.25
N SER A 66 3.12 22.07 16.15
CA SER A 66 2.16 22.86 15.35
C SER A 66 2.20 22.39 13.89
N PHE A 67 1.05 22.41 13.24
CA PHE A 67 0.83 22.06 11.85
C PHE A 67 0.55 23.28 10.96
N ARG A 68 0.71 24.51 11.48
CA ARG A 68 0.47 25.76 10.72
C ARG A 68 1.25 25.84 9.41
N ASN A 69 2.51 25.41 9.44
CA ASN A 69 3.42 25.42 8.28
C ASN A 69 3.62 24.00 7.71
N VAL A 70 2.63 23.13 7.88
CA VAL A 70 2.61 21.79 7.27
C VAL A 70 1.63 21.80 6.10
N VAL A 71 2.02 21.17 5.00
CA VAL A 71 1.19 20.92 3.82
C VAL A 71 1.02 19.42 3.68
N THR A 72 -0.22 18.94 3.56
CA THR A 72 -0.51 17.50 3.49
C THR A 72 -0.98 17.06 2.11
N PHE A 73 -0.63 15.83 1.75
CA PHE A 73 -1.11 15.13 0.56
C PHE A 73 -1.58 13.72 0.96
N ASN A 74 -2.87 13.45 0.80
CA ASN A 74 -3.42 12.11 1.04
C ASN A 74 -3.17 11.16 -0.14
N MET A 75 -3.09 9.87 0.15
CA MET A 75 -2.76 8.84 -0.84
C MET A 75 -3.85 8.59 -1.87
N ASP A 76 -5.11 8.69 -1.48
CA ASP A 76 -6.23 8.21 -2.28
C ASP A 76 -7.57 8.82 -1.86
N GLU A 77 -8.57 8.63 -2.72
CA GLU A 77 -9.98 8.87 -2.44
C GLU A 77 -10.85 7.98 -3.36
N TYR A 78 -12.03 7.58 -2.90
CA TYR A 78 -13.00 6.84 -3.71
C TYR A 78 -13.58 7.70 -4.83
N VAL A 79 -13.78 7.12 -6.00
CA VAL A 79 -14.45 7.79 -7.12
C VAL A 79 -15.96 7.68 -6.97
N GLY A 80 -16.65 8.82 -7.10
CA GLY A 80 -18.12 8.89 -7.09
C GLY A 80 -18.76 8.81 -5.71
N LEU A 81 -17.97 8.81 -4.63
CA LEU A 81 -18.49 8.86 -3.26
C LEU A 81 -18.60 10.33 -2.82
N PRO A 82 -19.74 10.79 -2.28
CA PRO A 82 -19.88 12.16 -1.82
C PRO A 82 -18.79 12.55 -0.82
N ARG A 83 -18.28 13.77 -0.92
CA ARG A 83 -17.17 14.25 -0.09
C ARG A 83 -17.48 14.24 1.41
N ASP A 84 -18.75 14.44 1.76
CA ASP A 84 -19.28 14.44 3.13
C ASP A 84 -19.78 13.06 3.56
N HIS A 85 -19.72 12.04 2.68
CA HIS A 85 -20.05 10.67 3.04
C HIS A 85 -19.16 10.22 4.21
N PRO A 86 -19.70 9.54 5.24
CA PRO A 86 -18.93 9.16 6.44
C PRO A 86 -17.70 8.30 6.14
N GLU A 87 -17.79 7.45 5.11
CA GLU A 87 -16.72 6.57 4.67
C GLU A 87 -15.82 7.14 3.56
N SER A 88 -16.00 8.41 3.18
CA SER A 88 -15.03 9.09 2.30
C SER A 88 -13.72 9.33 3.05
N TYR A 89 -12.61 9.37 2.31
CA TYR A 89 -11.31 9.64 2.92
C TYR A 89 -11.16 11.11 3.32
N HIS A 90 -11.91 12.02 2.69
CA HIS A 90 -12.17 13.37 3.21
C HIS A 90 -12.74 13.31 4.64
N SER A 91 -13.89 12.66 4.85
CA SER A 91 -14.52 12.55 6.17
C SER A 91 -13.62 11.85 7.18
N PHE A 92 -12.92 10.78 6.79
CA PHE A 92 -11.95 10.09 7.65
C PHE A 92 -10.88 11.06 8.17
N MET A 93 -10.24 11.81 7.28
CA MET A 93 -9.13 12.68 7.67
C MET A 93 -9.59 13.85 8.55
N TYR A 94 -10.76 14.43 8.29
CA TYR A 94 -11.33 15.47 9.15
C TYR A 94 -11.75 14.94 10.51
N LYS A 95 -12.36 13.74 10.56
CA LYS A 95 -12.77 13.10 11.81
C LYS A 95 -11.58 12.76 12.71
N HIS A 96 -10.52 12.19 12.13
CA HIS A 96 -9.41 11.63 12.90
C HIS A 96 -8.25 12.61 13.13
N PHE A 97 -8.09 13.63 12.29
CA PHE A 97 -6.90 14.48 12.35
C PHE A 97 -7.16 15.97 12.11
N PHE A 98 -7.61 16.38 10.91
CA PHE A 98 -7.56 17.79 10.50
C PHE A 98 -8.44 18.73 11.33
N SER A 99 -9.56 18.26 11.89
CA SER A 99 -10.41 19.10 12.75
C SER A 99 -9.84 19.35 14.15
N HIS A 100 -8.73 18.69 14.51
CA HIS A 100 -8.18 18.68 15.86
C HIS A 100 -6.80 19.32 15.96
N VAL A 101 -6.27 19.86 14.86
CA VAL A 101 -4.95 20.50 14.78
C VAL A 101 -5.00 21.84 14.05
N ASP A 102 -3.97 22.68 14.23
CA ASP A 102 -3.89 24.03 13.66
C ASP A 102 -3.39 24.09 12.20
N ILE A 103 -3.71 23.06 11.39
CA ILE A 103 -3.38 23.03 9.96
C ILE A 103 -4.32 23.96 9.18
N PRO A 104 -3.82 24.84 8.29
CA PRO A 104 -4.67 25.67 7.46
C PRO A 104 -5.42 24.83 6.41
N PRO A 105 -6.73 25.04 6.18
CA PRO A 105 -7.49 24.25 5.20
C PRO A 105 -6.90 24.26 3.79
N GLN A 106 -6.30 25.38 3.36
CA GLN A 106 -5.64 25.50 2.06
C GLN A 106 -4.38 24.64 1.91
N ASN A 107 -3.82 24.17 3.02
CA ASN A 107 -2.64 23.30 3.04
C ASN A 107 -3.01 21.81 2.98
N ILE A 108 -4.31 21.48 2.99
CA ILE A 108 -4.81 20.10 2.91
C ILE A 108 -5.08 19.73 1.45
N ASN A 109 -4.41 18.70 0.95
CA ASN A 109 -4.61 18.18 -0.39
C ASN A 109 -5.07 16.72 -0.34
N ILE A 110 -6.31 16.49 -0.75
CA ILE A 110 -6.89 15.16 -0.97
C ILE A 110 -7.40 15.13 -2.41
N LEU A 111 -7.26 13.99 -3.08
CA LEU A 111 -7.78 13.78 -4.44
C LEU A 111 -9.28 14.03 -4.48
N ASP A 112 -9.76 14.67 -5.54
CA ASP A 112 -11.21 14.83 -5.78
C ASP A 112 -11.77 13.68 -6.61
N GLY A 113 -12.29 12.66 -5.92
CA GLY A 113 -12.94 11.51 -6.55
C GLY A 113 -14.25 11.83 -7.30
N ASN A 114 -14.76 13.06 -7.21
CA ASN A 114 -15.95 13.52 -7.92
C ASN A 114 -15.62 14.55 -9.02
N ALA A 115 -14.33 14.76 -9.32
CA ALA A 115 -13.91 15.65 -10.39
C ALA A 115 -14.50 15.21 -11.75
N PRO A 116 -14.92 16.16 -12.62
CA PRO A 116 -15.49 15.84 -13.92
C PRO A 116 -14.49 15.15 -14.86
N ASP A 117 -13.20 15.47 -14.72
CA ASP A 117 -12.09 14.81 -15.40
C ASP A 117 -11.11 14.26 -14.35
N LEU A 118 -11.22 12.97 -14.08
CA LEU A 118 -10.39 12.27 -13.12
C LEU A 118 -8.91 12.22 -13.53
N ALA A 119 -8.61 12.16 -14.83
CA ALA A 119 -7.22 12.13 -15.31
C ALA A 119 -6.54 13.50 -15.16
N ALA A 120 -7.31 14.57 -15.41
CA ALA A 120 -6.87 15.93 -15.13
C ALA A 120 -6.66 16.16 -13.63
N GLU A 121 -7.53 15.64 -12.76
CA GLU A 121 -7.35 15.72 -11.31
C GLU A 121 -6.06 15.00 -10.86
N CYS A 122 -5.81 13.77 -11.33
CA CYS A 122 -4.56 13.06 -11.04
C CYS A 122 -3.32 13.86 -11.48
N SER A 123 -3.34 14.43 -12.69
CA SER A 123 -2.23 15.24 -13.22
C SER A 123 -2.03 16.54 -12.42
N SER A 124 -3.14 17.18 -12.03
CA SER A 124 -3.14 18.37 -11.17
C SER A 124 -2.59 18.08 -9.78
N PHE A 125 -2.92 16.91 -9.20
CA PHE A 125 -2.41 16.47 -7.91
C PHE A 125 -0.88 16.32 -7.93
N GLU A 126 -0.33 15.67 -8.96
CA GLU A 126 1.11 15.57 -9.18
C GLU A 126 1.77 16.95 -9.34
N ALA A 127 1.15 17.84 -10.11
CA ALA A 127 1.64 19.22 -10.29
C ALA A 127 1.61 20.02 -8.98
N ARG A 128 0.63 19.79 -8.09
CA ARG A 128 0.59 20.39 -6.75
C ARG A 128 1.75 19.88 -5.89
N ILE A 129 2.02 18.58 -5.87
CA ILE A 129 3.19 18.01 -5.18
C ILE A 129 4.49 18.66 -5.69
N ALA A 130 4.61 18.78 -7.02
CA ALA A 130 5.75 19.40 -7.68
C ALA A 130 5.99 20.85 -7.24
N ARG A 131 4.93 21.65 -7.13
CA ARG A 131 4.99 23.07 -6.76
C ARG A 131 5.54 23.28 -5.35
N TYR A 132 5.31 22.33 -4.44
CA TYR A 132 5.92 22.34 -3.09
C TYR A 132 7.32 21.72 -3.05
N GLY A 133 7.90 21.35 -4.20
CA GLY A 133 9.23 20.76 -4.31
C GLY A 133 9.29 19.27 -3.92
N GLY A 134 8.15 18.58 -3.88
CA GLY A 134 8.05 17.18 -3.49
C GLY A 134 7.77 16.96 -2.00
N ILE A 135 7.50 15.71 -1.64
CA ILE A 135 7.11 15.29 -0.29
C ILE A 135 8.36 15.10 0.59
N GLU A 136 8.39 15.69 1.78
CA GLU A 136 9.50 15.55 2.73
C GLU A 136 9.44 14.20 3.44
N LEU A 137 8.26 13.81 3.93
CA LEU A 137 8.01 12.51 4.55
C LEU A 137 6.67 11.97 4.07
N PHE A 138 6.66 10.75 3.57
CA PHE A 138 5.45 10.06 3.18
C PHE A 138 5.14 8.95 4.19
N LEU A 139 4.10 9.13 5.01
CA LEU A 139 3.58 8.07 5.86
C LEU A 139 2.63 7.19 5.03
N GLY A 140 2.84 5.88 5.07
CA GLY A 140 1.98 4.89 4.43
C GLY A 140 1.61 3.76 5.39
N GLY A 141 0.52 3.07 5.08
CA GLY A 141 0.25 1.73 5.61
C GLY A 141 0.53 0.67 4.55
N VAL A 142 0.54 -0.59 4.96
CA VAL A 142 0.59 -1.73 4.04
C VAL A 142 -0.64 -2.61 4.19
N GLY A 143 -1.23 -3.07 3.07
CA GLY A 143 -2.28 -4.09 3.03
C GLY A 143 -1.76 -5.50 3.34
N PRO A 144 -2.64 -6.48 3.64
CA PRO A 144 -2.24 -7.87 3.87
C PRO A 144 -1.62 -8.55 2.62
N ASP A 145 -1.92 -8.05 1.43
CA ASP A 145 -1.37 -8.43 0.12
C ASP A 145 -0.12 -7.60 -0.28
N GLY A 146 0.38 -6.75 0.63
CA GLY A 146 1.53 -5.88 0.38
C GLY A 146 1.24 -4.61 -0.41
N HIS A 147 -0.03 -4.25 -0.67
CA HIS A 147 -0.31 -2.98 -1.35
C HIS A 147 0.04 -1.77 -0.48
N ILE A 148 0.50 -0.69 -1.12
CA ILE A 148 0.60 0.65 -0.52
C ILE A 148 -0.39 1.57 -1.24
N ALA A 149 -1.27 2.27 -0.51
CA ALA A 149 -2.44 2.94 -1.08
C ALA A 149 -3.30 1.94 -1.88
N PHE A 150 -4.04 2.37 -2.90
CA PHE A 150 -4.68 1.45 -3.85
C PHE A 150 -3.73 0.93 -4.94
N ASN A 151 -2.41 0.84 -4.69
CA ASN A 151 -1.48 0.16 -5.60
C ASN A 151 -1.49 -1.35 -5.36
N GLU A 152 -2.61 -1.96 -5.75
CA GLU A 152 -2.89 -3.39 -5.65
C GLU A 152 -1.87 -4.25 -6.41
N PRO A 153 -1.78 -5.56 -6.09
CA PRO A 153 -0.93 -6.51 -6.80
C PRO A 153 -1.05 -6.40 -8.33
N GLY A 154 0.09 -6.34 -9.00
CA GLY A 154 0.20 -6.13 -10.45
C GLY A 154 0.36 -4.67 -10.87
N SER A 155 0.20 -3.71 -9.95
CA SER A 155 0.45 -2.29 -10.23
C SER A 155 1.91 -2.03 -10.62
N SER A 156 2.12 -1.22 -11.66
CA SER A 156 3.48 -0.84 -12.07
C SER A 156 4.24 -0.18 -10.91
N LEU A 157 5.47 -0.62 -10.68
CA LEU A 157 6.37 -0.02 -9.68
C LEU A 157 6.81 1.40 -10.08
N SER A 158 6.64 1.79 -11.34
CA SER A 158 6.87 3.15 -11.85
C SER A 158 5.56 3.95 -12.02
N SER A 159 4.45 3.46 -11.47
CA SER A 159 3.14 4.12 -11.61
C SER A 159 3.12 5.53 -11.01
N ARG A 160 2.33 6.41 -11.63
CA ARG A 160 1.96 7.75 -11.12
C ARG A 160 0.54 7.75 -10.57
N THR A 161 0.13 8.91 -10.04
CA THR A 161 -1.24 9.16 -9.62
C THR A 161 -2.22 8.85 -10.76
N ARG A 162 -3.23 8.01 -10.49
CA ARG A 162 -4.15 7.50 -11.53
C ARG A 162 -5.49 7.06 -10.95
N VAL A 163 -6.46 6.86 -11.85
CA VAL A 163 -7.66 6.09 -11.56
C VAL A 163 -7.28 4.60 -11.45
N LYS A 164 -7.77 3.94 -10.40
CA LYS A 164 -7.62 2.49 -10.21
C LYS A 164 -8.98 1.84 -9.99
N THR A 165 -9.24 0.75 -10.69
CA THR A 165 -10.35 -0.15 -10.37
C THR A 165 -9.95 -1.03 -9.19
N LEU A 166 -10.79 -1.09 -8.17
CA LEU A 166 -10.54 -1.91 -6.98
C LEU A 166 -10.69 -3.39 -7.32
N ALA A 167 -9.76 -4.21 -6.83
CA ALA A 167 -9.84 -5.66 -6.88
C ALA A 167 -10.94 -6.19 -5.96
N TYR A 168 -11.37 -7.42 -6.24
CA TYR A 168 -12.42 -8.08 -5.45
C TYR A 168 -12.06 -8.16 -3.96
N ASP A 169 -10.82 -8.52 -3.62
CA ASP A 169 -10.37 -8.62 -2.23
C ASP A 169 -10.45 -7.28 -1.49
N THR A 170 -10.15 -6.17 -2.17
CA THR A 170 -10.29 -4.81 -1.63
C THR A 170 -11.75 -4.46 -1.39
N ILE A 171 -12.62 -4.79 -2.35
CA ILE A 171 -14.07 -4.58 -2.22
C ILE A 171 -14.61 -5.38 -1.02
N LEU A 172 -14.22 -6.66 -0.91
CA LEU A 172 -14.60 -7.54 0.19
C LEU A 172 -14.12 -6.98 1.54
N ALA A 173 -12.85 -6.59 1.64
CA ALA A 173 -12.26 -6.05 2.87
C ALA A 173 -12.91 -4.72 3.30
N ASN A 174 -13.29 -3.87 2.34
CA ASN A 174 -13.89 -2.57 2.61
C ASN A 174 -15.41 -2.63 2.82
N SER A 175 -16.09 -3.70 2.39
CA SER A 175 -17.54 -3.88 2.58
C SER A 175 -18.00 -3.69 4.03
N ARG A 176 -17.16 -4.02 5.02
CA ARG A 176 -17.42 -3.79 6.45
C ARG A 176 -17.75 -2.33 6.81
N PHE A 177 -17.27 -1.38 6.01
CA PHE A 177 -17.55 0.06 6.17
C PHE A 177 -18.85 0.47 5.48
N PHE A 178 -19.31 -0.32 4.51
CA PHE A 178 -20.52 -0.07 3.71
C PHE A 178 -21.63 -1.06 4.09
N GLY A 179 -21.79 -1.35 5.39
CA GLY A 179 -22.86 -2.20 5.89
C GLY A 179 -22.73 -3.69 5.53
N ASN A 180 -21.52 -4.15 5.17
CA ASN A 180 -21.24 -5.48 4.60
C ASN A 180 -21.94 -5.73 3.25
N ASP A 181 -22.30 -4.66 2.53
CA ASP A 181 -22.85 -4.75 1.17
C ASP A 181 -21.76 -4.40 0.15
N LEU A 182 -21.45 -5.36 -0.73
CA LEU A 182 -20.42 -5.21 -1.77
C LEU A 182 -20.83 -4.21 -2.85
N ASP A 183 -22.13 -4.04 -3.10
CA ASP A 183 -22.63 -3.15 -4.16
C ASP A 183 -22.57 -1.68 -3.76
N LEU A 184 -22.49 -1.39 -2.45
CA LEU A 184 -22.31 -0.05 -1.92
C LEU A 184 -20.84 0.41 -1.92
N VAL A 185 -19.89 -0.51 -2.11
CA VAL A 185 -18.46 -0.18 -2.16
C VAL A 185 -18.14 0.48 -3.51
N PRO A 186 -17.51 1.67 -3.54
CA PRO A 186 -17.08 2.29 -4.79
C PRO A 186 -16.14 1.37 -5.57
N ARG A 187 -16.40 1.17 -6.87
CA ARG A 187 -15.61 0.24 -7.71
C ARG A 187 -14.27 0.83 -8.19
N ARG A 188 -14.06 2.13 -8.02
CA ARG A 188 -12.87 2.85 -8.46
C ARG A 188 -12.39 3.81 -7.39
N SER A 189 -11.11 4.11 -7.41
CA SER A 189 -10.46 5.14 -6.60
C SER A 189 -9.51 5.97 -7.44
N LEU A 190 -9.20 7.17 -6.96
CA LEU A 190 -7.99 7.89 -7.34
C LEU A 190 -6.91 7.52 -6.32
N THR A 191 -5.70 7.28 -6.78
CA THR A 191 -4.59 6.92 -5.88
C THR A 191 -3.27 7.43 -6.43
N VAL A 192 -2.39 7.86 -5.53
CA VAL A 192 -0.97 8.12 -5.85
C VAL A 192 -0.31 6.84 -6.33
N GLY A 193 0.64 6.97 -7.25
CA GLY A 193 1.38 5.82 -7.76
C GLY A 193 2.54 5.41 -6.85
N ILE A 194 3.10 4.23 -7.09
CA ILE A 194 4.31 3.79 -6.38
C ILE A 194 5.47 4.75 -6.62
N GLN A 195 5.67 5.25 -7.85
CA GLN A 195 6.72 6.23 -8.10
C GLN A 195 6.45 7.56 -7.38
N THR A 196 5.20 7.97 -7.26
CA THR A 196 4.82 9.18 -6.52
C THR A 196 5.24 9.09 -5.04
N ILE A 197 5.09 7.92 -4.42
CA ILE A 197 5.54 7.64 -3.05
C ILE A 197 7.08 7.58 -3.00
N MET A 198 7.71 6.88 -3.95
CA MET A 198 9.16 6.71 -4.04
C MET A 198 9.93 8.01 -4.37
N ASP A 199 9.24 9.04 -4.85
CA ASP A 199 9.81 10.37 -5.07
C ASP A 199 9.90 11.20 -3.78
N ALA A 200 9.25 10.77 -2.70
CA ALA A 200 9.39 11.41 -1.39
C ALA A 200 10.86 11.36 -0.93
N ARG A 201 11.26 12.32 -0.08
CA ARG A 201 12.61 12.29 0.50
C ARG A 201 12.76 11.17 1.52
N GLU A 202 11.67 10.84 2.20
CA GLU A 202 11.58 9.78 3.19
C GLU A 202 10.22 9.08 3.10
N VAL A 203 10.21 7.76 3.26
CA VAL A 203 8.98 6.95 3.32
C VAL A 203 8.96 6.16 4.61
N VAL A 204 7.87 6.29 5.37
CA VAL A 204 7.63 5.56 6.61
C VAL A 204 6.41 4.68 6.43
N ILE A 205 6.55 3.37 6.64
CA ILE A 205 5.43 2.42 6.60
C ILE A 205 5.11 1.92 8.00
N VAL A 206 3.83 1.99 8.38
CA VAL A 206 3.30 1.29 9.55
C VAL A 206 2.73 -0.07 9.16
N ALA A 207 3.11 -1.13 9.88
CA ALA A 207 2.58 -2.48 9.72
C ALA A 207 2.34 -3.14 11.07
N THR A 208 1.09 -3.31 11.48
CA THR A 208 0.73 -3.85 12.81
C THR A 208 -0.24 -5.02 12.71
N GLY A 209 -0.01 -6.06 13.50
CA GLY A 209 -0.83 -7.25 13.64
C GLY A 209 -0.41 -8.41 12.71
N ALA A 210 -0.72 -9.63 13.15
CA ALA A 210 -0.31 -10.87 12.49
C ALA A 210 -0.76 -10.98 11.02
N HIS A 211 -1.94 -10.41 10.72
CA HIS A 211 -2.50 -10.37 9.36
C HIS A 211 -1.64 -9.55 8.36
N LYS A 212 -0.60 -8.84 8.81
CA LYS A 212 0.37 -8.13 7.97
C LYS A 212 1.73 -8.83 7.85
N ALA A 213 1.95 -9.92 8.60
CA ALA A 213 3.26 -10.57 8.68
C ALA A 213 3.79 -11.05 7.32
N LEU A 214 2.93 -11.65 6.49
CA LEU A 214 3.30 -12.09 5.15
C LEU A 214 3.70 -10.92 4.25
N ALA A 215 2.94 -9.82 4.29
CA ALA A 215 3.26 -8.61 3.51
C ALA A 215 4.63 -8.03 3.92
N VAL A 216 4.92 -7.99 5.23
CA VAL A 216 6.21 -7.51 5.76
C VAL A 216 7.35 -8.42 5.32
N GLU A 217 7.19 -9.74 5.38
CA GLU A 217 8.17 -10.70 4.87
C GLU A 217 8.43 -10.51 3.37
N LYS A 218 7.38 -10.45 2.56
CA LYS A 218 7.51 -10.26 1.10
C LYS A 218 8.13 -8.92 0.74
N GLY A 219 7.84 -7.86 1.52
CA GLY A 219 8.40 -6.53 1.33
C GLY A 219 9.88 -6.42 1.73
N LEU A 220 10.31 -7.15 2.76
CA LEU A 220 11.67 -7.05 3.32
C LEU A 220 12.64 -8.12 2.81
N GLU A 221 12.22 -9.39 2.84
CA GLU A 221 13.06 -10.55 2.51
C GLU A 221 12.86 -11.05 1.08
N GLY A 222 11.68 -10.79 0.50
CA GLY A 222 11.38 -11.11 -0.89
C GLY A 222 12.17 -10.27 -1.89
N GLY A 223 12.18 -10.70 -3.15
CA GLY A 223 12.67 -9.88 -4.27
C GLY A 223 11.69 -8.76 -4.62
N ILE A 224 12.18 -7.72 -5.31
CA ILE A 224 11.34 -6.65 -5.85
C ILE A 224 10.31 -7.26 -6.81
N ASN A 225 9.03 -7.09 -6.51
CA ASN A 225 7.93 -7.75 -7.22
C ASN A 225 6.67 -6.88 -7.20
N HIS A 226 6.11 -6.60 -8.37
CA HIS A 226 4.88 -5.81 -8.49
C HIS A 226 3.62 -6.47 -7.91
N MET A 227 3.67 -7.76 -7.58
CA MET A 227 2.61 -8.44 -6.82
C MET A 227 2.63 -8.07 -5.33
N TRP A 228 3.75 -7.54 -4.83
CA TRP A 228 3.94 -7.07 -3.45
C TRP A 228 4.53 -5.67 -3.52
N THR A 229 3.69 -4.66 -3.80
CA THR A 229 4.19 -3.32 -4.14
C THR A 229 4.99 -2.65 -3.01
N LEU A 230 4.82 -3.08 -1.76
CA LEU A 230 5.72 -2.76 -0.64
C LEU A 230 7.20 -3.02 -0.95
N SER A 231 7.52 -4.07 -1.72
CA SER A 231 8.88 -4.40 -2.13
C SER A 231 9.55 -3.32 -2.99
N ALA A 232 8.82 -2.34 -3.51
CA ALA A 232 9.41 -1.18 -4.17
C ALA A 232 10.31 -0.38 -3.23
N LEU A 233 9.98 -0.33 -1.92
CA LEU A 233 10.75 0.43 -0.93
C LEU A 233 12.18 -0.08 -0.75
N GLN A 234 12.47 -1.29 -1.22
CA GLN A 234 13.83 -1.82 -1.28
C GLN A 234 14.78 -0.96 -2.13
N LEU A 235 14.23 -0.18 -3.07
CA LEU A 235 14.94 0.76 -3.93
C LEU A 235 14.99 2.18 -3.35
N HIS A 236 14.27 2.46 -2.26
CA HIS A 236 14.17 3.80 -1.71
C HIS A 236 15.38 4.07 -0.80
N PRO A 237 16.09 5.21 -0.97
CA PRO A 237 17.29 5.49 -0.18
C PRO A 237 17.02 5.74 1.31
N TYR A 238 15.80 6.14 1.66
CA TYR A 238 15.38 6.46 3.03
C TYR A 238 14.01 5.86 3.34
N ALA A 239 13.93 4.52 3.36
CA ALA A 239 12.75 3.80 3.78
C ALA A 239 12.86 3.34 5.23
N LEU A 240 11.80 3.59 5.99
CA LEU A 240 11.60 3.13 7.35
C LEU A 240 10.34 2.27 7.40
N ILE A 241 10.45 1.04 7.90
CA ILE A 241 9.28 0.23 8.27
C ILE A 241 9.23 0.17 9.78
N VAL A 242 8.07 0.48 10.36
CA VAL A 242 7.82 0.35 11.79
C VAL A 242 6.70 -0.67 11.98
N CYS A 243 6.98 -1.71 12.74
CA CYS A 243 6.04 -2.79 12.98
C CYS A 243 5.93 -3.17 14.46
N ASP A 244 4.82 -3.81 14.80
CA ASP A 244 4.68 -4.52 16.07
C ASP A 244 5.24 -5.95 15.95
N ARG A 245 5.34 -6.65 17.08
CA ARG A 245 5.88 -8.00 17.16
C ARG A 245 5.11 -8.96 16.25
N ASP A 246 3.78 -8.89 16.27
CA ASP A 246 2.91 -9.77 15.48
C ASP A 246 3.11 -9.63 13.98
N ALA A 247 3.41 -8.43 13.47
CA ALA A 247 3.72 -8.22 12.06
C ALA A 247 5.10 -8.80 11.64
N THR A 248 5.85 -9.40 12.55
CA THR A 248 7.15 -10.05 12.27
C THR A 248 7.09 -11.57 12.25
N LEU A 249 5.92 -12.19 12.45
CA LEU A 249 5.78 -13.64 12.62
C LEU A 249 6.30 -14.49 11.43
N GLU A 250 6.26 -13.94 10.21
CA GLU A 250 6.75 -14.60 8.99
C GLU A 250 8.22 -14.25 8.67
N LEU A 251 8.83 -13.32 9.40
CA LEU A 251 10.24 -12.96 9.21
C LEU A 251 11.17 -14.05 9.76
N LYS A 252 12.34 -14.22 9.13
CA LYS A 252 13.38 -15.06 9.70
C LYS A 252 13.85 -14.47 11.02
N VAL A 253 14.08 -15.34 12.02
CA VAL A 253 14.66 -14.97 13.32
C VAL A 253 15.95 -14.15 13.16
N LYS A 254 16.77 -14.48 12.15
CA LYS A 254 18.02 -13.76 11.85
C LYS A 254 17.76 -12.31 11.42
N THR A 255 16.71 -12.06 10.66
CA THR A 255 16.30 -10.74 10.18
C THR A 255 15.83 -9.86 11.33
N VAL A 256 14.97 -10.41 12.20
CA VAL A 256 14.49 -9.71 13.40
C VAL A 256 15.67 -9.33 14.31
N ARG A 257 16.52 -10.29 14.65
CA ARG A 257 17.70 -10.05 15.51
C ARG A 257 18.68 -9.04 14.90
N TYR A 258 18.83 -9.05 13.57
CA TYR A 258 19.68 -8.09 12.87
C TYR A 258 19.20 -6.65 13.11
N PHE A 259 17.92 -6.37 12.86
CA PHE A 259 17.37 -5.02 13.04
C PHE A 259 17.29 -4.58 14.50
N GLU A 260 16.93 -5.48 15.42
CA GLU A 260 16.98 -5.21 16.87
C GLU A 260 18.41 -4.85 17.31
N SER A 261 19.42 -5.59 16.85
CA SER A 261 20.83 -5.34 17.20
C SER A 261 21.34 -4.00 16.67
N ILE A 262 20.88 -3.60 15.47
CA ILE A 262 21.20 -2.30 14.88
C ILE A 262 20.66 -1.18 15.77
N GLU A 263 19.39 -1.27 16.18
CA GLU A 263 18.77 -0.25 17.03
C GLU A 263 19.47 -0.14 18.39
N GLN A 264 19.75 -1.27 19.04
CA GLN A 264 20.41 -1.33 20.35
C GLN A 264 21.83 -0.77 20.35
N SER A 265 22.54 -0.85 19.22
CA SER A 265 23.91 -0.33 19.10
C SER A 265 24.03 1.20 19.15
N GLY A 266 22.94 1.92 19.47
CA GLY A 266 22.91 3.38 19.56
C GLY A 266 22.85 4.07 18.20
N THR A 267 22.82 3.28 17.13
CA THR A 267 22.44 3.74 15.81
C THR A 267 20.90 3.70 15.70
N ASP A 268 20.22 4.56 16.48
CA ASP A 268 18.79 4.83 16.34
C ASP A 268 18.47 5.08 14.86
N ALA A 269 17.28 4.75 14.41
CA ALA A 269 16.72 5.26 13.17
C ALA A 269 16.97 6.78 13.00
N ARG A 270 16.97 7.58 14.08
CA ARG A 270 17.35 9.00 14.05
C ARG A 270 18.83 9.27 13.69
N THR A 271 19.73 8.32 13.90
CA THR A 271 21.18 8.41 13.61
C THR A 271 21.64 7.50 12.46
N GLN A 272 20.82 6.51 12.07
CA GLN A 272 20.97 5.74 10.82
C GLN A 272 20.30 6.47 9.66
N GLY A 273 21.12 7.28 9.05
CA GLY A 273 20.95 7.85 7.74
C GLY A 273 22.20 8.68 7.50
N PRO A 274 22.63 8.89 6.24
CA PRO A 274 23.37 10.10 5.95
C PRO A 274 22.72 11.27 6.71
N PRO A 275 23.49 12.22 7.28
CA PRO A 275 22.91 13.51 7.63
C PRO A 275 22.00 13.89 6.47
N LEU A 276 20.77 14.30 6.76
CA LEU A 276 19.90 14.86 5.74
C LEU A 276 20.52 16.18 5.31
N VAL A 277 21.65 16.07 4.60
CA VAL A 277 22.12 17.06 3.67
C VAL A 277 20.90 17.17 2.79
N TYR A 278 20.18 18.27 2.98
CA TYR A 278 19.22 18.78 2.02
C TYR A 278 19.98 18.83 0.70
N ARG A 279 19.97 17.72 -0.01
CA ARG A 279 20.25 17.69 -1.42
C ARG A 279 18.92 18.14 -1.97
N PRO A 280 18.81 19.36 -2.51
CA PRO A 280 17.67 19.68 -3.34
C PRO A 280 17.72 18.66 -4.48
N ARG A 281 17.07 17.51 -4.27
CA ARG A 281 16.58 16.72 -5.38
C ARG A 281 15.62 17.70 -6.02
N THR A 282 16.03 18.28 -7.14
CA THR A 282 15.10 18.98 -8.01
C THR A 282 14.04 17.94 -8.28
N TYR A 283 12.85 18.15 -7.72
CA TYR A 283 11.71 17.36 -8.13
C TYR A 283 11.65 17.50 -9.64
N VAL A 284 11.89 16.41 -10.36
CA VAL A 284 11.75 16.37 -11.81
C VAL A 284 10.35 15.81 -12.03
N PRO A 285 9.36 16.64 -12.41
CA PRO A 285 8.07 16.11 -12.83
C PRO A 285 8.34 15.17 -13.99
N ALA A 286 7.81 13.95 -13.93
CA ALA A 286 7.78 13.10 -15.12
C ALA A 286 7.04 13.86 -16.23
N PRO A 287 7.50 13.79 -17.50
CA PRO A 287 6.80 14.46 -18.59
C PRO A 287 5.35 13.98 -18.61
N VAL A 288 4.42 14.94 -18.51
CA VAL A 288 2.99 14.67 -18.69
C VAL A 288 2.84 14.16 -20.11
N GLY A 289 2.56 12.86 -20.25
CA GLY A 289 2.29 12.26 -21.54
C GLY A 289 1.03 12.90 -22.11
N VAL A 290 1.19 13.92 -22.95
CA VAL A 290 0.12 14.32 -23.86
C VAL A 290 0.02 13.16 -24.84
N VAL A 291 -0.96 12.28 -24.62
CA VAL A 291 -1.37 11.32 -25.64
C VAL A 291 -1.97 12.15 -26.77
N LYS A 292 -1.13 12.61 -27.71
CA LYS A 292 -1.62 12.98 -29.03
C LYS A 292 -2.10 11.68 -29.65
N LEU A 293 -3.41 11.49 -29.67
CA LEU A 293 -4.06 10.52 -30.54
C LEU A 293 -3.58 10.82 -31.97
N GLN A 294 -2.57 10.07 -32.42
CA GLN A 294 -2.25 10.03 -33.84
C GLN A 294 -3.41 9.30 -34.51
N PRO A 295 -3.99 9.84 -35.59
CA PRO A 295 -4.98 9.08 -36.36
C PRO A 295 -4.37 7.76 -36.82
N PRO A 296 -5.17 6.68 -36.91
CA PRO A 296 -4.65 5.35 -37.20
C PRO A 296 -3.84 5.37 -38.50
N HIS A 297 -2.54 5.09 -38.38
CA HIS A 297 -1.68 4.94 -39.54
C HIS A 297 -1.98 3.58 -40.17
N ILE A 298 -2.76 3.58 -41.24
CA ILE A 298 -2.87 2.43 -42.13
C ILE A 298 -1.50 2.26 -42.79
N PRO A 299 -0.82 1.11 -42.66
CA PRO A 299 0.44 0.88 -43.35
C PRO A 299 0.22 0.87 -44.85
N GLN A 300 0.75 1.86 -45.56
CA GLN A 300 0.81 1.82 -47.02
C GLN A 300 2.07 1.04 -47.42
N LYS A 301 1.83 -0.10 -48.09
CA LYS A 301 2.77 -1.05 -48.72
C LYS A 301 3.40 -2.10 -47.80
N ALA A 302 3.02 -3.36 -48.07
CA ALA A 302 3.75 -4.54 -47.65
C ALA A 302 5.16 -4.57 -48.27
N PRO A 303 6.20 -4.97 -47.53
CA PRO A 303 7.52 -5.24 -48.10
C PRO A 303 7.42 -6.41 -49.08
N LYS A 304 7.71 -6.17 -50.36
CA LYS A 304 8.01 -7.22 -51.32
C LYS A 304 9.39 -7.75 -51.00
N ASP A 305 9.45 -8.92 -50.36
CA ASP A 305 10.48 -9.97 -50.48
C ASP A 305 10.62 -10.80 -49.19
N LEU A 306 9.54 -11.50 -48.84
CA LEU A 306 9.62 -12.70 -48.00
C LEU A 306 9.40 -13.90 -48.91
N ARG A 307 10.49 -14.48 -49.42
CA ARG A 307 10.46 -15.78 -50.11
C ARG A 307 10.67 -16.87 -49.07
N ILE A 308 9.67 -17.74 -48.92
CA ILE A 308 9.74 -18.96 -48.11
C ILE A 308 10.49 -20.01 -48.94
N ASN A 309 11.62 -20.52 -48.44
CA ASN A 309 12.34 -21.64 -49.04
C ASN A 309 11.62 -22.96 -48.69
N THR A 310 11.01 -23.59 -49.69
CA THR A 310 10.28 -24.86 -49.58
C THR A 310 11.13 -26.07 -49.97
N GLU A 311 12.30 -26.24 -49.38
CA GLU A 311 13.08 -27.47 -49.53
C GLU A 311 13.69 -27.88 -48.19
N LEU A 312 12.89 -28.55 -47.36
CA LEU A 312 13.39 -29.56 -46.43
C LEU A 312 12.26 -30.53 -46.11
N ASN A 313 12.39 -31.68 -46.77
CA ASN A 313 11.53 -32.83 -46.72
C ASN A 313 11.98 -33.68 -45.53
N THR A 314 11.16 -33.82 -44.48
CA THR A 314 11.21 -34.95 -43.53
C THR A 314 9.83 -35.12 -42.91
N SER A 315 9.23 -36.26 -43.25
CA SER A 315 7.99 -36.87 -42.80
C SER A 315 7.76 -36.84 -41.28
N VAL A 316 6.58 -36.39 -40.86
CA VAL A 316 5.84 -36.95 -39.71
C VAL A 316 4.35 -36.85 -40.03
N GLU A 317 3.64 -37.96 -39.84
CA GLU A 317 2.28 -38.28 -40.26
C GLU A 317 1.19 -37.44 -39.56
N ASP A 318 0.06 -37.31 -40.24
CA ASP A 318 -1.18 -36.64 -39.83
C ASP A 318 -1.81 -37.30 -38.59
N GLU A 319 -2.10 -36.53 -37.53
CA GLU A 319 -3.22 -36.83 -36.63
C GLU A 319 -4.01 -35.55 -36.28
N GLU A 320 -5.30 -35.62 -36.60
CA GLU A 320 -6.33 -34.60 -36.52
C GLU A 320 -6.82 -34.42 -35.08
N LEU A 321 -6.77 -33.20 -34.54
CA LEU A 321 -7.21 -32.89 -33.17
C LEU A 321 -8.73 -32.74 -33.09
N THR A 322 -9.44 -33.75 -32.59
CA THR A 322 -10.85 -33.64 -32.16
C THR A 322 -10.97 -33.09 -30.72
N PRO A 323 -12.02 -32.32 -30.36
CA PRO A 323 -12.17 -31.74 -29.03
C PRO A 323 -12.78 -32.74 -28.02
N ASP A 324 -12.15 -32.90 -26.85
CA ASP A 324 -12.58 -33.82 -25.80
C ASP A 324 -13.79 -33.30 -24.98
N SER A 325 -14.76 -34.21 -24.78
CA SER A 325 -15.98 -34.03 -23.98
C SER A 325 -15.72 -34.21 -22.49
N MET A 326 -16.22 -33.27 -21.67
CA MET A 326 -16.21 -33.29 -20.21
C MET A 326 -17.09 -34.41 -19.62
N SER A 327 -16.61 -35.66 -19.59
CA SER A 327 -17.30 -36.74 -18.87
C SER A 327 -16.44 -37.90 -18.36
N SER A 328 -15.10 -37.78 -18.29
CA SER A 328 -14.25 -38.89 -17.82
C SER A 328 -13.12 -38.47 -16.89
N ARG A 329 -13.45 -38.13 -15.63
CA ARG A 329 -12.50 -38.16 -14.50
C ARG A 329 -13.21 -38.54 -13.20
N MET A 330 -13.62 -39.79 -13.09
CA MET A 330 -13.75 -40.47 -11.80
C MET A 330 -13.33 -41.94 -11.98
N VAL A 331 -12.79 -42.52 -10.91
CA VAL A 331 -12.33 -43.91 -10.73
C VAL A 331 -10.85 -44.14 -11.09
N ASP A 332 -9.96 -43.98 -10.11
CA ASP A 332 -9.40 -45.12 -9.35
C ASP A 332 -8.26 -44.67 -8.43
N SER A 333 -8.36 -45.03 -7.14
CA SER A 333 -7.23 -45.37 -6.26
C SER A 333 -7.77 -45.86 -4.91
N ALA A 334 -8.08 -47.14 -4.85
CA ALA A 334 -7.99 -47.98 -3.65
C ALA A 334 -6.86 -48.99 -3.97
N ILE A 335 -5.98 -49.50 -3.10
CA ILE A 335 -6.03 -50.05 -1.74
C ILE A 335 -4.55 -50.07 -1.28
N GLY A 336 -4.13 -49.65 -0.09
CA GLY A 336 -4.30 -50.29 1.22
C GLY A 336 -2.97 -50.18 1.98
N GLY A 337 -2.86 -50.31 3.30
CA GLY A 337 -3.82 -50.49 4.38
C GLY A 337 -3.01 -50.36 5.69
N LEU A 338 -3.68 -50.08 6.81
CA LEU A 338 -3.26 -50.52 8.14
C LEU A 338 -4.43 -50.34 9.12
N ASP A 339 -4.43 -51.25 10.07
CA ASP A 339 -5.57 -51.85 10.72
C ASP A 339 -6.20 -51.04 11.86
N SER A 340 -7.50 -51.32 12.07
CA SER A 340 -8.22 -51.42 13.34
C SER A 340 -8.01 -50.34 14.42
N THR A 341 -9.07 -49.61 14.78
CA THR A 341 -9.81 -49.75 16.06
C THR A 341 -10.78 -48.58 16.28
N LEU A 342 -11.85 -48.86 17.02
CA LEU A 342 -12.85 -47.95 17.61
C LEU A 342 -14.09 -47.64 16.75
N LYS A 343 -15.02 -48.59 16.85
CA LYS A 343 -16.48 -48.39 16.93
C LYS A 343 -16.84 -47.20 17.83
N GLY A 344 -17.93 -46.52 17.47
CA GLY A 344 -18.79 -45.85 18.45
C GLY A 344 -19.35 -44.53 17.94
N ASP A 345 -20.55 -44.61 17.37
CA ASP A 345 -21.68 -43.70 17.48
C ASP A 345 -21.42 -42.23 17.88
N LEU A 346 -22.05 -41.30 17.15
CA LEU A 346 -23.01 -40.37 17.77
C LEU A 346 -23.78 -39.58 16.70
N PHE A 347 -25.09 -39.79 16.73
CA PHE A 347 -26.11 -39.00 16.06
C PHE A 347 -26.18 -37.57 16.60
N PHE A 348 -26.51 -36.64 15.72
CA PHE A 348 -27.09 -35.34 16.05
C PHE A 348 -28.53 -35.52 16.58
N ASP A 349 -28.87 -34.88 17.69
CA ASP A 349 -30.15 -34.15 17.76
C ASP A 349 -30.15 -33.03 18.83
N HIS A 350 -30.99 -32.03 18.57
CA HIS A 350 -31.12 -30.75 19.25
C HIS A 350 -32.09 -30.79 20.46
N MET A 351 -32.04 -29.70 21.24
CA MET A 351 -33.00 -29.18 22.23
C MET A 351 -32.96 -29.72 23.67
N GLY A 352 -32.98 -28.77 24.62
CA GLY A 352 -33.69 -28.97 25.89
C GLY A 352 -32.94 -28.53 27.14
N SER A 353 -33.12 -27.25 27.50
CA SER A 353 -32.92 -26.69 28.84
C SER A 353 -33.36 -27.60 30.01
N ARG A 354 -32.56 -27.69 31.09
CA ARG A 354 -32.91 -27.30 32.49
C ARG A 354 -31.88 -27.78 33.53
N VAL A 355 -31.39 -26.80 34.29
CA VAL A 355 -31.24 -26.71 35.76
C VAL A 355 -30.71 -27.91 36.56
N ALA A 356 -29.63 -27.63 37.28
CA ALA A 356 -29.00 -28.46 38.30
C ALA A 356 -29.78 -28.52 39.63
N SER A 357 -29.86 -29.70 40.25
CA SER A 357 -29.80 -29.88 41.70
C SER A 357 -29.65 -31.37 42.06
N HIS A 358 -28.61 -31.64 42.87
CA HIS A 358 -28.22 -32.86 43.60
C HIS A 358 -27.50 -33.99 42.86
#